data_AF-A0A2E7SPK4-F1
#
_entry.id   AF-A0A2E7SPK4-F1
#
_cell.length_a   1.000
_cell.length_b   1.000
_cell.length_c   1.000
_cell.angle_alpha   90.00
_cell.angle_beta   90.00
_cell.angle_gamma   90.00
#
_symmetry.space_group_name_H-M   'P 1'
#
loop_
_entity.id
_entity.type
_entity.pdbx_description
1 polymer ?
#
loop_
_entity_poly.entity_id
_entity_poly.type
_entity_poly.pdbx_seq_one_letter_code
_entity_poly.pdbx_strand_id
1 'polypeptide(L)'
;MSDETKSPNEFELITRLKTKLPTNDSVIVGAGDDCAVIDAGVSGKWQLHKTDAVVEGIHFTRETAPEKVGHKALGRALSDIAAMAGTPRWATVTLGLPDGFD
;
A
#
# COMPACT_ATOMS: atom_id res chain seq x y z
N MET A 1 -33.63 -18.80 9.18
CA MET A 1 -32.35 -19.05 8.49
C MET A 1 -31.70 -17.71 8.27
N SER A 2 -30.85 -17.29 9.21
CA SER A 2 -30.07 -16.06 9.09
C SER A 2 -29.08 -16.23 7.94
N ASP A 3 -29.18 -15.34 6.97
CA ASP A 3 -28.26 -15.19 5.85
C ASP A 3 -26.90 -14.72 6.41
N GLU A 4 -26.02 -15.68 6.74
CA GLU A 4 -24.61 -15.39 7.00
C GLU A 4 -23.99 -14.94 5.69
N THR A 5 -24.01 -13.64 5.46
CA THR A 5 -23.29 -13.01 4.36
C THR A 5 -21.80 -13.28 4.56
N LYS A 6 -21.30 -14.28 3.83
CA LYS A 6 -19.88 -14.61 3.74
C LYS A 6 -19.10 -13.32 3.49
N SER A 7 -18.13 -13.02 4.37
CA SER A 7 -17.28 -11.85 4.19
C SER A 7 -16.60 -11.91 2.83
N PRO A 8 -16.54 -10.79 2.07
CA PRO A 8 -15.94 -10.78 0.75
C PRO A 8 -14.46 -11.16 0.85
N ASN A 9 -13.95 -11.89 -0.13
CA ASN A 9 -12.51 -12.12 -0.23
C ASN A 9 -11.78 -10.82 -0.63
N GLU A 10 -10.45 -10.85 -0.59
CA GLU A 10 -9.61 -9.67 -0.88
C GLU A 10 -9.92 -9.04 -2.25
N PHE A 11 -9.98 -9.82 -3.32
CA PHE A 11 -10.22 -9.32 -4.67
C PHE A 11 -11.62 -8.71 -4.82
N GLU A 12 -12.63 -9.31 -4.20
CA GLU A 12 -13.98 -8.75 -4.16
C GLU A 12 -14.01 -7.42 -3.42
N LEU A 13 -13.31 -7.31 -2.29
CA LEU A 13 -13.22 -6.07 -1.53
C LEU A 13 -12.49 -4.98 -2.33
N ILE A 14 -11.35 -5.29 -2.95
CA ILE A 14 -10.61 -4.36 -3.82
C ILE A 14 -11.52 -3.86 -4.95
N THR A 15 -12.24 -4.77 -5.62
CA THR A 15 -13.17 -4.41 -6.69
C THR A 15 -14.26 -3.45 -6.19
N ARG A 16 -14.84 -3.73 -5.02
CA ARG A 16 -15.86 -2.87 -4.39
C ARG A 16 -15.32 -1.50 -3.96
N LEU A 17 -14.06 -1.42 -3.55
CA LEU A 17 -13.42 -0.16 -3.20
C LEU A 17 -13.10 0.67 -4.45
N LYS A 18 -12.52 0.04 -5.48
CA LYS A 18 -12.17 0.69 -6.75
C LYS A 18 -13.34 1.42 -7.39
N THR A 19 -14.54 0.85 -7.37
CA THR A 19 -15.74 1.50 -7.94
C THR A 19 -16.19 2.76 -7.17
N LYS A 20 -15.70 2.96 -5.96
CA LYS A 20 -16.04 4.09 -5.09
C LYS A 20 -14.92 5.13 -4.99
N LEU A 21 -13.73 4.84 -5.52
CA LEU A 21 -12.61 5.78 -5.44
C LEU A 21 -12.86 6.96 -6.38
N PRO A 22 -12.75 8.21 -5.91
CA PRO A 22 -12.79 9.36 -6.79
C PRO A 22 -11.58 9.31 -7.72
N THR A 23 -11.81 9.58 -9.00
CA THR A 23 -10.75 9.77 -9.99
C THR A 23 -10.88 11.18 -10.56
N ASN A 24 -9.78 11.68 -11.11
CA ASN A 24 -9.74 12.92 -11.88
C ASN A 24 -8.60 12.81 -12.90
N ASP A 25 -8.44 13.83 -13.74
CA ASP A 25 -7.47 13.83 -14.85
C ASP A 25 -6.00 13.72 -14.38
N SER A 26 -5.71 13.99 -13.10
CA SER A 26 -4.36 13.80 -12.54
C SER A 26 -4.02 12.33 -12.23
N VAL A 27 -5.02 11.43 -12.19
CA VAL A 27 -4.79 10.00 -11.94
C VAL A 27 -4.57 9.29 -13.28
N ILE A 28 -3.31 9.15 -13.68
CA ILE A 28 -2.91 8.53 -14.96
C ILE A 28 -3.15 7.02 -14.92
N VAL A 29 -2.77 6.38 -13.81
CA VAL A 29 -3.05 4.97 -13.53
C VAL A 29 -3.61 4.88 -12.12
N GLY A 30 -4.88 4.46 -12.03
CA GLY A 30 -5.59 4.30 -10.76
C GLY A 30 -5.28 2.96 -10.07
N ALA A 31 -6.04 2.66 -9.02
CA ALA A 31 -5.90 1.39 -8.29
C ALA A 31 -6.09 0.16 -9.21
N GLY A 32 -5.18 -0.81 -9.15
CA GLY A 32 -5.26 -2.05 -9.94
C GLY A 32 -3.96 -2.47 -10.63
N ASP A 33 -2.96 -1.61 -10.64
CA ASP A 33 -1.56 -1.94 -10.96
C ASP A 33 -0.72 -1.98 -9.67
N ASP A 34 0.59 -2.19 -9.77
CA ASP A 34 1.50 -2.29 -8.62
C ASP A 34 1.50 -1.01 -7.76
N CYS A 35 1.41 0.18 -8.38
CA CYS A 35 1.26 1.46 -7.70
C CYS A 35 0.43 2.48 -8.52
N ALA A 36 -0.05 3.54 -7.87
CA ALA A 36 -0.77 4.61 -8.55
C ALA A 36 0.19 5.58 -9.25
N VAL A 37 -0.17 6.03 -10.44
CA VAL A 37 0.58 7.03 -11.22
C VAL A 37 -0.20 8.34 -11.23
N ILE A 38 0.42 9.40 -10.71
CA ILE A 38 -0.19 10.72 -10.55
C ILE A 38 0.58 11.75 -11.36
N ASP A 39 -0.12 12.57 -12.14
CA ASP A 39 0.42 13.78 -12.75
C ASP A 39 0.35 14.93 -11.74
N ALA A 40 1.50 15.27 -11.17
CA ALA A 40 1.65 16.38 -10.23
C ALA A 40 1.90 17.73 -10.93
N GLY A 41 1.69 17.82 -12.26
CA GLY A 41 1.92 19.03 -13.06
C GLY A 41 3.39 19.29 -13.38
N VAL A 42 4.26 18.29 -13.22
CA VAL A 42 5.69 18.43 -13.51
C VAL A 42 5.97 17.86 -14.89
N SER A 43 6.32 18.74 -15.84
CA SER A 43 6.54 18.35 -17.23
C SER A 43 7.55 17.19 -17.36
N GLY A 44 7.15 16.16 -18.11
CA GLY A 44 7.96 14.97 -18.38
C GLY A 44 8.14 14.02 -17.19
N LYS A 45 7.35 14.19 -16.11
CA LYS A 45 7.45 13.34 -14.92
C LYS A 45 6.07 13.00 -14.36
N TRP A 46 5.93 11.76 -13.94
CA TRP A 46 4.82 11.33 -13.10
C TRP A 46 5.32 10.90 -11.73
N GLN A 47 4.45 11.07 -10.75
CA GLN A 47 4.66 10.70 -9.36
C GLN A 47 4.05 9.33 -9.12
N LEU A 48 4.86 8.40 -8.63
CA LEU A 48 4.37 7.08 -8.22
C LEU A 48 4.03 7.07 -6.74
N HIS A 49 2.89 6.48 -6.39
CA HIS A 49 2.40 6.36 -5.02
C HIS A 49 2.08 4.91 -4.67
N LYS A 50 2.76 4.39 -3.66
CA LYS A 50 2.54 3.07 -3.08
C LYS A 50 2.42 3.16 -1.57
N THR A 51 1.53 2.35 -1.00
CA THR A 51 1.46 2.08 0.43
C THR A 51 1.27 0.58 0.64
N ASP A 52 1.85 0.04 1.70
CA ASP A 52 1.68 -1.33 2.14
C ASP A 52 1.66 -1.37 3.68
N ALA A 53 0.88 -2.30 4.23
CA ALA A 53 0.86 -2.56 5.66
C ALA A 53 1.77 -3.77 6.00
N VAL A 54 2.60 -3.62 7.03
CA VAL A 54 3.32 -4.72 7.67
C VAL A 54 2.80 -4.87 9.08
N VAL A 55 2.26 -6.04 9.39
CA VAL A 55 1.38 -6.28 10.55
C VAL A 55 1.90 -7.48 11.33
N GLU A 56 1.98 -7.35 12.65
CA GLU A 56 2.39 -8.43 13.56
C GLU A 56 1.39 -9.60 13.47
N GLY A 57 1.89 -10.84 13.55
CA GLY A 57 1.10 -12.06 13.41
C GLY A 57 0.73 -12.43 11.97
N ILE A 58 0.88 -11.50 11.02
CA ILE A 58 0.67 -11.74 9.58
C ILE A 58 2.00 -11.74 8.83
N HIS A 59 2.80 -10.68 9.03
CA HIS A 59 4.01 -10.42 8.25
C HIS A 59 5.30 -10.63 9.03
N PHE A 60 5.24 -10.52 10.36
CA PHE A 60 6.34 -10.72 11.30
C PHE A 60 5.80 -11.17 12.66
N THR A 61 6.67 -11.61 13.56
CA THR A 61 6.33 -11.97 14.95
C THR A 61 7.04 -11.03 15.93
N ARG A 62 6.63 -11.03 17.20
CA ARG A 62 7.23 -10.20 18.25
C ARG A 62 8.74 -10.43 18.43
N GLU A 63 9.23 -11.62 18.10
CA GLU A 63 10.64 -12.01 18.18
C GLU A 63 11.45 -11.54 16.96
N THR A 64 10.80 -11.01 15.92
CA THR A 64 11.48 -10.52 14.72
C THR A 64 12.22 -9.22 15.05
N ALA A 65 13.52 -9.20 14.76
CA ALA A 65 14.35 -8.01 14.95
C ALA A 65 13.74 -6.76 14.26
N PRO A 66 13.62 -5.61 14.95
CA PRO A 66 12.99 -4.40 14.41
C PRO A 66 13.57 -3.95 13.06
N GLU A 67 14.88 -4.08 12.86
CA GLU A 67 15.57 -3.71 11.62
C GLU A 67 15.08 -4.55 10.44
N LYS A 68 14.78 -5.84 10.67
CA LYS A 68 14.21 -6.72 9.64
C LYS A 68 12.76 -6.36 9.34
N VAL A 69 11.98 -5.95 10.34
CA VAL A 69 10.61 -5.46 10.15
C VAL A 69 10.63 -4.19 9.30
N GLY A 70 11.48 -3.21 9.65
CA GLY A 70 11.66 -1.98 8.88
C GLY A 70 12.15 -2.22 7.46
N HIS A 71 13.14 -3.10 7.28
CA HIS A 71 13.62 -3.49 5.95
C HIS A 71 12.51 -4.10 5.09
N LYS A 72 11.70 -5.00 5.67
CA LYS A 72 10.56 -5.59 4.96
C LYS A 72 9.48 -4.55 4.64
N ALA A 73 9.16 -3.67 5.60
CA ALA A 73 8.15 -2.62 5.42
C ALA A 73 8.49 -1.69 4.26
N LEU A 74 9.71 -1.17 4.22
CA LEU A 74 10.13 -0.31 3.13
C LEU A 74 10.38 -1.11 1.84
N GLY A 75 11.02 -2.27 1.93
CA GLY A 75 11.38 -3.09 0.77
C GLY A 75 10.20 -3.50 -0.09
N ARG A 76 9.04 -3.77 0.51
CA ARG A 76 7.80 -4.07 -0.24
C ARG A 76 7.36 -2.90 -1.10
N ALA A 77 7.17 -1.71 -0.51
CA ALA A 77 6.76 -0.53 -1.26
C ALA A 77 7.80 -0.13 -2.33
N LEU A 78 9.10 -0.26 -2.03
CA LEU A 78 10.17 0.01 -3.00
C LEU A 78 10.17 -0.97 -4.18
N SER A 79 9.85 -2.25 -3.93
CA SER A 79 9.76 -3.27 -4.99
C SER A 79 8.70 -2.90 -6.02
N ASP A 80 7.54 -2.45 -5.59
CA ASP A 80 6.44 -2.08 -6.49
C ASP A 80 6.75 -0.81 -7.29
N ILE A 81 7.42 0.17 -6.66
CA ILE A 81 7.93 1.35 -7.38
C ILE A 81 8.94 0.94 -8.45
N ALA A 82 9.84 -0.02 -8.14
CA ALA A 82 10.81 -0.52 -9.10
C ALA A 82 10.15 -1.32 -10.24
N ALA A 83 9.11 -2.12 -9.95
CA ALA A 83 8.33 -2.84 -10.95
C ALA A 83 7.69 -1.90 -11.98
N MET A 84 7.30 -0.70 -11.53
CA MET A 84 6.75 0.38 -12.36
C MET A 84 7.83 1.28 -12.99
N ALA A 85 9.07 0.83 -13.06
CA ALA A 85 10.24 1.56 -13.57
C ALA A 85 10.48 2.92 -12.89
N GLY A 86 10.01 3.06 -11.65
CA GLY A 86 10.14 4.27 -10.85
C GLY A 86 11.47 4.39 -10.13
N THR A 87 11.84 5.61 -9.78
CA THR A 87 12.94 5.90 -8.84
C THR A 87 12.36 6.42 -7.53
N PRO A 88 12.49 5.67 -6.42
CA PRO A 88 12.03 6.12 -5.10
C PRO A 88 12.71 7.42 -4.66
N ARG A 89 11.95 8.33 -4.03
CA ARG A 89 12.44 9.66 -3.62
C ARG A 89 12.21 9.97 -2.15
N TRP A 90 11.03 9.64 -1.66
CA TRP A 90 10.58 9.88 -0.30
C TRP A 90 9.73 8.71 0.14
N ALA A 91 9.65 8.50 1.46
CA ALA A 91 8.75 7.53 2.07
C ALA A 91 8.12 8.14 3.31
N THR A 92 6.87 7.80 3.55
CA THR A 92 6.17 8.08 4.80
C THR A 92 5.96 6.77 5.54
N VAL A 93 6.17 6.77 6.86
CA VAL A 93 5.94 5.61 7.71
C VAL A 93 4.89 5.96 8.73
N THR A 94 3.84 5.15 8.80
CA THR A 94 2.82 5.20 9.84
C THR A 94 3.02 4.00 10.75
N LEU A 95 3.15 4.23 12.06
CA LEU A 95 3.31 3.17 13.06
C LEU A 95 2.05 3.08 13.92
N GLY A 96 1.51 1.86 14.03
CA GLY A 96 0.56 1.49 15.06
C GLY A 96 1.29 0.66 16.11
N LEU A 97 1.30 1.14 17.35
CA LEU A 97 2.02 0.51 18.46
C LEU A 97 1.00 0.07 19.51
N PRO A 98 1.23 -1.06 20.19
CA PRO A 98 0.40 -1.46 21.33
C PRO A 98 0.59 -0.49 22.50
N ASP A 99 -0.37 -0.49 23.42
CA ASP A 99 -0.22 0.25 24.67
C ASP A 99 1.01 -0.23 25.45
N GLY A 100 1.77 0.71 26.00
CA GLY A 100 2.99 0.41 26.77
C GLY A 100 4.21 0.04 25.91
N PHE A 101 4.24 0.42 24.64
CA PHE A 101 5.44 0.33 23.80
C PHE A 101 6.47 1.39 24.24
N ASP A 102 7.58 0.93 24.83
CA ASP A 102 8.77 1.74 25.17
C ASP A 102 9.83 1.68 24.06
#